data_AF-A0A7G6YPQ2-F1
#
_entry.id   AF-A0A7G6YPQ2-F1
#
_cell.length_a   1.000
_cell.length_b   1.000
_cell.length_c   1.000
_cell.angle_alpha   90.00
_cell.angle_beta   90.00
_cell.angle_gamma   90.00
#
_symmetry.space_group_name_H-M   'P 1'
#
loop_
_entity.id
_entity.type
_entity.pdbx_description
1 polymer ?
#
loop_
_entity_poly.entity_id
_entity_poly.type
_entity_poly.pdbx_seq_one_letter_code
_entity_poly.pdbx_strand_id
1 'polypeptide(L)'
;MLASHFASSLLYNKYRRALPLLRIPFSVYLMPVFWFGLSALREPFSPWRAVGVFVVLHLLAYPASNGYNSYYDRDEGSIGGLRQPPPVSRELLHLVWLFDGLAVLGGALLSLPFAGLVAVYLLVSKAYSYEGIRLKKYPLVSTLVVVVFQGAYTFLMTQVGVGASPAAILASDNLLLAMVSTLFLCGSYPLTQVYQHQEDARRGDRTLSLRLGIRGTFVFAGVALGVGAALLVAVYAQRNEWPHALLFLTATLPVVGLFGRWAWLVWHDASAANFDHTMRMNQVSSLCLSAAFVVMLLWRWW
;
A
#
# COMPACT_ATOMS: atom_id res chain seq x y z
N MET A 1 0.71 -45.98 -4.76
CA MET A 1 1.04 -45.04 -5.85
C MET A 1 -0.17 -44.19 -6.28
N LEU A 2 -1.36 -44.76 -6.54
CA LEU A 2 -2.56 -43.99 -6.90
C LEU A 2 -3.11 -43.12 -5.75
N ALA A 3 -3.18 -43.66 -4.52
CA ALA A 3 -3.65 -42.90 -3.35
C ALA A 3 -2.74 -41.73 -2.97
N SER A 4 -1.42 -41.89 -3.11
CA SER A 4 -0.45 -40.81 -2.89
C SER A 4 -0.54 -39.71 -3.95
N HIS A 5 -0.85 -40.09 -5.21
CA HIS A 5 -1.03 -39.13 -6.29
C HIS A 5 -2.35 -38.35 -6.18
N PHE A 6 -3.39 -38.99 -5.65
CA PHE A 6 -4.69 -38.35 -5.39
C PHE A 6 -4.63 -37.41 -4.17
N ALA A 7 -3.90 -37.79 -3.11
CA ALA A 7 -3.69 -36.92 -1.96
C ALA A 7 -2.86 -35.68 -2.33
N SER A 8 -1.84 -35.83 -3.18
CA SER A 8 -1.03 -34.70 -3.65
C SER A 8 -1.81 -33.77 -4.57
N SER A 9 -2.70 -34.29 -5.43
CA SER A 9 -3.56 -33.46 -6.28
C SER A 9 -4.60 -32.68 -5.48
N LEU A 10 -5.16 -33.27 -4.42
CA LEU A 10 -6.06 -32.58 -3.49
C LEU A 10 -5.36 -31.46 -2.73
N LEU A 11 -4.16 -31.71 -2.20
CA LEU A 11 -3.38 -30.69 -1.49
C LEU A 11 -2.99 -29.54 -2.41
N TYR A 12 -2.52 -29.84 -3.62
CA TYR A 12 -2.21 -28.85 -4.65
C TYR A 12 -3.42 -27.96 -4.95
N ASN A 13 -4.60 -28.56 -5.11
CA ASN A 13 -5.84 -27.81 -5.37
C ASN A 13 -6.21 -26.86 -4.22
N LYS A 14 -5.91 -27.20 -2.96
CA LYS A 14 -6.14 -26.30 -1.82
C LYS A 14 -5.24 -25.07 -1.86
N TYR A 15 -3.93 -25.26 -2.06
CA TYR A 15 -3.00 -24.13 -2.18
C TYR A 15 -3.29 -23.26 -3.40
N ARG A 16 -3.64 -23.87 -4.54
CA ARG A 16 -4.04 -23.14 -5.75
C ARG A 16 -5.25 -22.23 -5.51
N ARG A 17 -6.22 -22.66 -4.68
CA ARG A 17 -7.39 -21.85 -4.31
C ARG A 17 -7.06 -20.75 -3.29
N ALA A 18 -6.08 -20.97 -2.43
CA ALA A 18 -5.63 -19.98 -1.44
C ALA A 18 -4.76 -18.87 -2.05
N LEU A 19 -3.96 -19.19 -3.07
CA LEU A 19 -2.96 -18.29 -3.66
C LEU A 19 -3.53 -16.91 -4.09
N PRO A 20 -4.72 -16.80 -4.73
CA PRO A 20 -5.29 -15.51 -5.10
C PRO A 20 -5.49 -14.57 -3.89
N LEU A 21 -5.77 -15.10 -2.69
CA LEU A 21 -6.02 -14.31 -1.48
C LEU A 21 -4.77 -13.59 -0.94
N LEU A 22 -3.57 -13.99 -1.39
CA LEU A 22 -2.35 -13.21 -1.18
C LEU A 22 -2.33 -11.91 -1.98
N ARG A 23 -3.18 -11.79 -3.03
CA ARG A 23 -3.33 -10.57 -3.83
C ARG A 23 -1.99 -10.04 -4.38
N ILE A 24 -1.11 -10.93 -4.86
CA ILE A 24 0.21 -10.55 -5.41
C ILE A 24 0.09 -9.47 -6.50
N PRO A 25 -0.85 -9.54 -7.47
CA PRO A 25 -1.01 -8.47 -8.46
C PRO A 25 -1.41 -7.12 -7.85
N PHE A 26 -2.12 -7.11 -6.72
CA PHE A 26 -2.50 -5.89 -6.02
C PHE A 26 -1.29 -5.14 -5.45
N SER A 27 -0.18 -5.84 -5.16
CA SER A 27 1.06 -5.22 -4.72
C SER A 27 1.60 -4.18 -5.72
N VAL A 28 1.27 -4.30 -7.02
CA VAL A 28 1.62 -3.30 -8.02
C VAL A 28 1.08 -1.92 -7.64
N TYR A 29 -0.10 -1.84 -7.01
CA TYR A 29 -0.70 -0.57 -6.58
C TYR A 29 0.01 0.07 -5.39
N LEU A 30 0.96 -0.64 -4.76
CA LEU A 30 1.75 -0.17 -3.62
C LEU A 30 3.15 0.33 -4.03
N MET A 31 3.52 0.17 -5.31
CA MET A 31 4.81 0.60 -5.87
C MET A 31 5.11 2.10 -5.74
N PRO A 32 4.13 3.04 -5.79
CA PRO A 32 4.44 4.46 -5.72
C PRO A 32 5.28 4.86 -4.51
N VAL A 33 5.03 4.30 -3.33
CA VAL A 33 5.77 4.64 -2.10
C VAL A 33 7.22 4.16 -2.18
N PHE A 34 7.45 2.98 -2.76
CA PHE A 34 8.79 2.47 -3.00
C PHE A 34 9.57 3.38 -3.94
N TRP A 35 9.00 3.74 -5.10
CA TRP A 35 9.67 4.63 -6.05
C TRP A 35 9.88 6.02 -5.48
N PHE A 36 8.95 6.53 -4.69
CA PHE A 36 9.08 7.81 -4.01
C PHE A 36 10.23 7.80 -2.98
N GLY A 37 10.34 6.73 -2.20
CA GLY A 37 11.45 6.54 -1.26
C GLY A 37 12.81 6.59 -1.95
N LEU A 38 12.92 5.96 -3.13
CA LEU A 38 14.16 5.98 -3.91
C LEU A 38 14.43 7.33 -4.58
N SER A 39 13.43 7.93 -5.22
CA SER A 39 13.61 9.21 -5.95
C SER A 39 13.90 10.39 -5.01
N ALA A 40 13.50 10.29 -3.74
CA ALA A 40 13.76 11.30 -2.73
C ALA A 40 15.21 11.32 -2.22
N LEU A 41 15.97 10.23 -2.40
CA LEU A 41 17.36 10.15 -1.94
C LEU A 41 18.25 11.05 -2.79
N ARG A 42 19.11 11.81 -2.09
CA ARG A 42 20.08 12.68 -2.75
C ARG A 42 21.42 12.04 -3.06
N GLU A 43 21.72 10.98 -2.33
CA GLU A 43 22.95 10.21 -2.41
C GLU A 43 22.74 8.94 -3.24
N PRO A 44 23.81 8.41 -3.88
CA PRO A 44 23.77 7.10 -4.51
C PRO A 44 23.34 6.00 -3.54
N PHE A 45 22.59 5.03 -4.06
CA PHE A 45 22.21 3.83 -3.33
C PHE A 45 22.50 2.57 -4.17
N SER A 46 22.47 1.40 -3.55
CA SER A 46 22.75 0.15 -4.24
C SER A 46 21.57 -0.31 -5.13
N PRO A 47 21.74 -0.45 -6.46
CA PRO A 47 20.67 -0.93 -7.34
C PRO A 47 20.26 -2.38 -7.04
N TRP A 48 21.23 -3.24 -6.69
CA TRP A 48 20.93 -4.63 -6.34
C TRP A 48 20.10 -4.72 -5.05
N ARG A 49 20.38 -3.84 -4.07
CA ARG A 49 19.56 -3.74 -2.86
C ARG A 49 18.18 -3.21 -3.19
N ALA A 50 18.05 -2.25 -4.10
CA ALA A 50 16.75 -1.75 -4.54
C ALA A 50 15.88 -2.88 -5.14
N VAL A 51 16.45 -3.74 -5.97
CA VAL A 51 15.76 -4.94 -6.47
C VAL A 51 15.40 -5.89 -5.32
N GLY A 52 16.32 -6.13 -4.39
CA GLY A 52 16.06 -6.96 -3.20
C GLY A 52 14.91 -6.43 -2.34
N VAL A 53 14.90 -5.13 -2.04
CA VAL A 53 13.84 -4.44 -1.30
C VAL A 53 12.52 -4.57 -2.05
N PHE A 54 12.53 -4.36 -3.37
CA PHE A 54 11.33 -4.50 -4.20
C PHE A 54 10.73 -5.90 -4.07
N VAL A 55 11.55 -6.95 -4.20
CA VAL A 55 11.12 -8.35 -4.05
C VAL A 55 10.58 -8.62 -2.65
N VAL A 56 11.32 -8.21 -1.61
CA VAL A 56 10.92 -8.41 -0.21
C VAL A 56 9.57 -7.77 0.08
N LEU A 57 9.33 -6.53 -0.38
CA LEU A 57 8.08 -5.83 -0.09
C LEU A 57 6.93 -6.32 -0.98
N HIS A 58 7.10 -6.33 -2.30
CA HIS A 58 5.98 -6.50 -3.23
C HIS A 58 5.62 -7.95 -3.49
N LEU A 59 6.60 -8.86 -3.41
CA LEU A 59 6.39 -10.28 -3.68
C LEU A 59 6.25 -11.12 -2.41
N LEU A 60 6.68 -10.61 -1.24
CA LEU A 60 6.63 -11.36 0.03
C LEU A 60 5.79 -10.64 1.11
N ALA A 61 6.23 -9.48 1.60
CA ALA A 61 5.62 -8.84 2.77
C ALA A 61 4.19 -8.34 2.54
N TYR A 62 3.92 -7.63 1.44
CA TYR A 62 2.57 -7.19 1.11
C TYR A 62 1.63 -8.36 0.81
N PRO A 63 2.03 -9.38 0.03
CA PRO A 63 1.18 -10.54 -0.16
C PRO A 63 0.88 -11.31 1.14
N ALA A 64 1.85 -11.45 2.05
CA ALA A 64 1.62 -12.07 3.35
C ALA A 64 0.64 -11.28 4.22
N SER A 65 0.75 -9.94 4.20
CA SER A 65 -0.15 -9.03 4.89
C SER A 65 -1.58 -9.12 4.35
N ASN A 66 -1.71 -9.11 3.02
CA ASN A 66 -2.98 -9.25 2.31
C ASN A 66 -3.64 -10.60 2.57
N GLY A 67 -2.88 -11.70 2.54
CA GLY A 67 -3.38 -13.04 2.82
C GLY A 67 -3.83 -13.22 4.26
N TYR A 68 -3.08 -12.66 5.21
CA TYR A 68 -3.46 -12.69 6.62
C TYR A 68 -4.75 -11.91 6.86
N ASN A 69 -4.87 -10.71 6.27
CA ASN A 69 -6.10 -9.93 6.32
C ASN A 69 -7.28 -10.71 5.72
N SER A 70 -7.14 -11.28 4.53
CA SER A 70 -8.19 -12.13 3.91
C SER A 70 -8.60 -13.29 4.82
N TYR A 71 -7.64 -13.92 5.52
CA TYR A 71 -7.91 -15.08 6.38
C TYR A 71 -8.83 -14.75 7.56
N TYR A 72 -8.62 -13.60 8.19
CA TYR A 72 -9.40 -13.16 9.36
C TYR A 72 -10.70 -12.45 8.98
N ASP A 73 -10.71 -11.75 7.83
CA ASP A 73 -11.87 -10.96 7.42
C ASP A 73 -12.95 -11.84 6.78
N ARG A 74 -12.52 -12.93 6.11
CA ARG A 74 -13.40 -13.91 5.46
C ARG A 74 -14.46 -13.23 4.58
N ASP A 75 -14.05 -12.19 3.86
CA ASP A 75 -14.92 -11.43 2.96
C ASP A 75 -15.57 -12.34 1.92
N GLU A 76 -16.87 -12.16 1.74
CA GLU A 76 -17.64 -12.78 0.66
C GLU A 76 -17.83 -11.79 -0.50
N GLY A 77 -17.84 -10.48 -0.19
CA GLY A 77 -17.87 -9.40 -1.16
C GLY A 77 -16.51 -9.13 -1.77
N SER A 78 -16.48 -8.19 -2.72
CA SER A 78 -15.23 -7.80 -3.38
C SER A 78 -14.22 -7.21 -2.40
N ILE A 79 -12.94 -7.53 -2.56
CA ILE A 79 -11.82 -6.97 -1.81
C ILE A 79 -10.78 -6.40 -2.78
N GLY A 80 -9.85 -5.56 -2.32
CA GLY A 80 -8.84 -4.94 -3.19
C GLY A 80 -8.19 -5.94 -4.15
N GLY A 81 -8.35 -5.72 -5.45
CA GLY A 81 -7.81 -6.58 -6.52
C GLY A 81 -8.60 -7.86 -6.83
N LEU A 82 -9.63 -8.23 -6.05
CA LEU A 82 -10.46 -9.41 -6.28
C LEU A 82 -11.95 -9.07 -6.19
N ARG A 83 -12.64 -9.13 -7.33
CA ARG A 83 -14.09 -8.91 -7.39
C ARG A 83 -14.90 -10.01 -6.69
N GLN A 84 -14.43 -11.25 -6.76
CA GLN A 84 -15.04 -12.42 -6.13
C GLN A 84 -13.92 -13.22 -5.45
N PRO A 85 -13.58 -12.92 -4.18
CA PRO A 85 -12.54 -13.66 -3.50
C PRO A 85 -12.97 -15.13 -3.31
N PRO A 86 -12.06 -16.10 -3.48
CA PRO A 86 -12.36 -17.49 -3.15
C PRO A 86 -12.51 -17.67 -1.63
N PRO A 87 -13.23 -18.70 -1.16
CA PRO A 87 -13.35 -18.98 0.27
C PRO A 87 -11.98 -19.22 0.92
N VAL A 88 -11.82 -18.68 2.12
CA VAL A 88 -10.61 -18.82 2.93
C VAL A 88 -10.40 -20.28 3.35
N SER A 89 -9.14 -20.73 3.36
CA SER A 89 -8.74 -22.04 3.89
C SER A 89 -7.53 -21.93 4.81
N ARG A 90 -7.24 -23.00 5.58
CA ARG A 90 -6.07 -23.05 6.49
C ARG A 90 -4.74 -22.98 5.74
N GLU A 91 -4.71 -23.47 4.51
CA GLU A 91 -3.53 -23.43 3.64
C GLU A 91 -3.07 -22.00 3.33
N LEU A 92 -3.99 -21.01 3.39
CA LEU A 92 -3.61 -19.60 3.29
C LEU A 92 -2.67 -19.17 4.42
N LEU A 93 -2.89 -19.62 5.66
CA LEU A 93 -1.97 -19.30 6.77
C LEU A 93 -0.60 -19.92 6.59
N HIS A 94 -0.51 -21.12 6.01
CA HIS A 94 0.78 -21.73 5.71
C HIS A 94 1.58 -20.87 4.71
N LEU A 95 0.90 -20.37 3.66
CA LEU A 95 1.51 -19.45 2.69
C LEU A 95 1.92 -18.13 3.34
N VAL A 96 1.09 -17.58 4.23
CA VAL A 96 1.39 -16.34 4.96
C VAL A 96 2.65 -16.51 5.80
N TRP A 97 2.76 -17.57 6.60
CA TRP A 97 3.94 -17.79 7.45
C TRP A 97 5.21 -18.04 6.63
N LEU A 98 5.08 -18.76 5.51
CA LEU A 98 6.18 -18.93 4.56
C LEU A 98 6.65 -17.57 4.03
N PHE A 99 5.73 -16.73 3.57
CA PHE A 99 6.08 -15.42 3.01
C PHE A 99 6.60 -14.46 4.08
N ASP A 100 6.07 -14.48 5.30
CA ASP A 100 6.59 -13.70 6.43
C ASP A 100 8.05 -14.09 6.72
N GLY A 101 8.32 -15.40 6.83
CA GLY A 101 9.67 -15.92 7.08
C GLY A 101 10.64 -15.57 5.95
N LEU A 102 10.22 -15.73 4.70
CA LEU A 102 11.01 -15.36 3.52
C LEU A 102 11.25 -13.84 3.44
N ALA A 103 10.28 -13.01 3.82
CA ALA A 103 10.43 -11.55 3.80
C ALA A 103 11.47 -11.09 4.83
N VAL A 104 11.41 -11.61 6.05
CA VAL A 104 12.37 -11.27 7.11
C VAL A 104 13.76 -11.81 6.78
N LEU A 105 13.86 -13.07 6.31
CA LEU A 105 15.12 -13.65 5.87
C LEU A 105 15.72 -12.87 4.70
N GLY A 106 14.93 -12.59 3.67
CA GLY A 106 15.33 -11.78 2.52
C GLY A 106 15.78 -10.38 2.95
N GLY A 107 15.08 -9.77 3.91
CA GLY A 107 15.49 -8.51 4.51
C GLY A 107 16.85 -8.61 5.21
N ALA A 108 17.09 -9.67 5.98
CA ALA A 108 18.34 -9.89 6.71
C ALA A 108 19.54 -10.09 5.78
N LEU A 109 19.31 -10.68 4.59
CA LEU A 109 20.33 -10.79 3.54
C LEU A 109 20.73 -9.43 2.94
N LEU A 110 19.85 -8.40 3.02
CA LEU A 110 20.19 -7.04 2.60
C LEU A 110 20.88 -6.27 3.74
N SER A 111 20.23 -6.23 4.90
CA SER A 111 20.76 -5.68 6.16
C SER A 111 19.85 -6.02 7.36
N LEU A 112 20.43 -6.18 8.56
CA LEU A 112 19.65 -6.42 9.79
C LEU A 112 18.67 -5.28 10.14
N PRO A 113 19.02 -3.98 10.01
CA PRO A 113 18.05 -2.90 10.25
C PRO A 113 16.82 -2.98 9.35
N PHE A 114 17.00 -3.27 8.06
CA PHE A 114 15.89 -3.45 7.13
C PHE A 114 15.03 -4.66 7.49
N ALA A 115 15.64 -5.78 7.86
CA ALA A 115 14.92 -6.97 8.34
C ALA A 115 14.06 -6.67 9.57
N GLY A 116 14.61 -5.91 10.53
CA GLY A 116 13.89 -5.47 11.72
C GLY A 116 12.69 -4.60 11.36
N LEU A 117 12.85 -3.68 10.41
CA LEU A 117 11.73 -2.84 9.94
C LEU A 117 10.64 -3.66 9.23
N VAL A 118 11.03 -4.64 8.40
CA VAL A 118 10.09 -5.57 7.76
C VAL A 118 9.35 -6.40 8.81
N ALA A 119 10.05 -6.93 9.82
CA ALA A 119 9.44 -7.68 10.90
C ALA A 119 8.40 -6.85 11.67
N VAL A 120 8.73 -5.61 12.04
CA VAL A 120 7.79 -4.70 12.72
C VAL A 120 6.58 -4.39 11.82
N TYR A 121 6.79 -4.12 10.53
CA TYR A 121 5.69 -3.93 9.57
C TYR A 121 4.74 -5.13 9.54
N LEU A 122 5.29 -6.36 9.46
CA LEU A 122 4.52 -7.58 9.43
C LEU A 122 3.74 -7.79 10.73
N LEU A 123 4.38 -7.60 11.89
CA LEU A 123 3.74 -7.72 13.21
C LEU A 123 2.57 -6.74 13.35
N VAL A 124 2.76 -5.48 12.95
CA VAL A 124 1.70 -4.48 12.96
C VAL A 124 0.57 -4.87 11.99
N SER A 125 0.90 -5.36 10.79
CA SER A 125 -0.10 -5.89 9.86
C SER A 125 -0.88 -7.08 10.45
N LYS A 126 -0.25 -7.94 11.28
CA LYS A 126 -0.98 -9.03 11.95
C LYS A 126 -1.88 -8.49 13.05
N ALA A 127 -1.37 -7.60 13.91
CA ALA A 127 -2.16 -6.95 14.97
C ALA A 127 -3.38 -6.21 14.40
N TYR A 128 -3.27 -5.70 13.18
CA TYR A 128 -4.37 -5.05 12.47
C TYR A 128 -5.58 -5.96 12.25
N SER A 129 -5.35 -7.24 11.92
CA SER A 129 -6.42 -8.19 11.52
C SER A 129 -6.72 -9.27 12.57
N TYR A 130 -5.76 -9.61 13.42
CA TYR A 130 -5.88 -10.69 14.40
C TYR A 130 -7.02 -10.43 15.40
N GLU A 131 -7.93 -11.39 15.57
CA GLU A 131 -9.13 -11.25 16.42
C GLU A 131 -8.84 -10.81 17.86
N GLY A 132 -7.70 -11.22 18.45
CA GLY A 132 -7.33 -10.83 19.81
C GLY A 132 -6.94 -9.36 19.99
N ILE A 133 -6.63 -8.63 18.90
CA ILE A 133 -6.25 -7.21 18.93
C ILE A 133 -7.17 -6.38 18.04
N ARG A 134 -7.25 -6.75 16.74
CA ARG A 134 -8.13 -6.19 15.70
C ARG A 134 -8.15 -4.66 15.68
N LEU A 135 -7.00 -4.03 15.44
CA LEU A 135 -6.87 -2.56 15.40
C LEU A 135 -7.87 -1.90 14.43
N LYS A 136 -8.22 -2.61 13.34
CA LYS A 136 -9.18 -2.16 12.33
C LYS A 136 -10.59 -1.84 12.84
N LYS A 137 -10.93 -2.29 14.06
CA LYS A 137 -12.19 -1.95 14.73
C LYS A 137 -12.29 -0.45 15.09
N TYR A 138 -11.15 0.22 15.26
CA TYR A 138 -11.08 1.61 15.75
C TYR A 138 -10.77 2.57 14.61
N PRO A 139 -11.69 3.45 14.17
CA PRO A 139 -11.55 4.22 12.92
C PRO A 139 -10.27 5.05 12.84
N LEU A 140 -9.95 5.78 13.92
CA LEU A 140 -8.81 6.69 13.94
C LEU A 140 -7.49 5.95 14.09
N VAL A 141 -7.44 4.97 15.00
CA VAL A 141 -6.23 4.16 15.23
C VAL A 141 -5.92 3.31 14.00
N SER A 142 -6.95 2.69 13.39
CA SER A 142 -6.78 1.88 12.18
C SER A 142 -6.25 2.71 11.03
N THR A 143 -6.84 3.89 10.78
CA THR A 143 -6.37 4.80 9.74
C THR A 143 -4.95 5.25 10.03
N LEU A 144 -4.65 5.73 11.24
CA LEU A 144 -3.31 6.19 11.61
C LEU A 144 -2.25 5.10 11.40
N VAL A 145 -2.53 3.88 11.87
CA VAL A 145 -1.63 2.74 11.68
C VAL A 145 -1.39 2.48 10.20
N VAL A 146 -2.44 2.38 9.38
CA VAL A 146 -2.26 2.08 7.96
C VAL A 146 -1.50 3.19 7.22
N VAL A 147 -1.86 4.45 7.43
CA VAL A 147 -1.28 5.58 6.67
C VAL A 147 0.16 5.89 7.08
N VAL A 148 0.53 5.62 8.33
CA VAL A 148 1.93 5.73 8.79
C VAL A 148 2.74 4.54 8.29
N PHE A 149 2.24 3.31 8.47
CA PHE A 149 2.99 2.11 8.09
C PHE A 149 3.11 1.92 6.58
N GLN A 150 2.08 2.27 5.80
CA GLN A 150 2.17 2.24 4.33
C GLN A 150 2.79 3.51 3.73
N GLY A 151 2.77 4.64 4.46
CA GLY A 151 3.37 5.90 4.02
C GLY A 151 4.81 6.06 4.50
N ALA A 152 5.02 6.97 5.45
CA ALA A 152 6.33 7.34 5.97
C ALA A 152 7.21 6.15 6.39
N TYR A 153 6.64 5.15 7.05
CA TYR A 153 7.40 3.98 7.48
C TYR A 153 7.95 3.19 6.28
N THR A 154 7.11 2.85 5.30
CA THR A 154 7.54 2.15 4.08
C THR A 154 8.51 2.98 3.26
N PHE A 155 8.28 4.29 3.16
CA PHE A 155 9.19 5.22 2.50
C PHE A 155 10.61 5.14 3.12
N LEU A 156 10.72 5.28 4.45
CA LEU A 156 12.00 5.24 5.14
C LEU A 156 12.60 3.82 5.18
N MET A 157 11.76 2.79 5.34
CA MET A 157 12.17 1.39 5.29
C MET A 157 12.77 1.05 3.92
N THR A 158 12.24 1.60 2.83
CA THR A 158 12.83 1.46 1.50
C THR A 158 14.25 2.05 1.46
N GLN A 159 14.44 3.25 2.00
CA GLN A 159 15.74 3.94 2.04
C GLN A 159 16.77 3.19 2.90
N VAL A 160 16.36 2.69 4.06
CA VAL A 160 17.19 1.81 4.91
C VAL A 160 17.58 0.55 4.15
N GLY A 161 16.63 -0.09 3.45
CA GLY A 161 16.86 -1.31 2.70
C GLY A 161 17.87 -1.16 1.55
N VAL A 162 17.90 0.00 0.90
CA VAL A 162 18.90 0.28 -0.17
C VAL A 162 20.25 0.76 0.37
N GLY A 163 20.36 0.95 1.68
CA GLY A 163 21.60 1.34 2.37
C GLY A 163 21.86 2.85 2.37
N ALA A 164 20.82 3.68 2.36
CA ALA A 164 20.98 5.12 2.52
C ALA A 164 21.65 5.47 3.87
N SER A 165 22.43 6.55 3.89
CA SER A 165 23.11 6.99 5.11
C SER A 165 22.09 7.47 6.16
N PRO A 166 22.37 7.33 7.47
CA PRO A 166 21.52 7.89 8.51
C PRO A 166 21.28 9.40 8.35
N ALA A 167 22.29 10.14 7.87
CA ALA A 167 22.17 11.56 7.58
C ALA A 167 21.14 11.86 6.48
N ALA A 168 21.16 11.10 5.38
CA ALA A 168 20.18 11.24 4.31
C ALA A 168 18.76 10.86 4.77
N ILE A 169 18.63 9.80 5.56
CA ILE A 169 17.34 9.34 6.09
C ILE A 169 16.73 10.38 7.04
N LEU A 170 17.54 10.93 7.96
CA LEU A 170 17.11 11.87 9.00
C LEU A 170 17.10 13.33 8.54
N ALA A 171 17.49 13.62 7.30
CA ALA A 171 17.42 14.97 6.75
C ALA A 171 15.99 15.51 6.84
N SER A 172 15.84 16.76 7.29
CA SER A 172 14.52 17.37 7.55
C SER A 172 13.63 17.38 6.31
N ASP A 173 14.20 17.66 5.14
CA ASP A 173 13.49 17.65 3.87
C ASP A 173 13.04 16.23 3.47
N ASN A 174 13.83 15.20 3.77
CA ASN A 174 13.49 13.80 3.51
C ASN A 174 12.37 13.32 4.45
N LEU A 175 12.40 13.72 5.72
CA LEU A 175 11.32 13.43 6.67
C LEU A 175 10.01 14.12 6.28
N LEU A 176 10.07 15.33 5.70
CA LEU A 176 8.89 15.99 5.13
C LEU A 176 8.35 15.22 3.92
N LEU A 177 9.19 14.66 3.05
CA LEU A 177 8.74 13.77 1.97
C LEU A 177 8.15 12.45 2.49
N ALA A 178 8.68 11.89 3.57
CA ALA A 178 8.06 10.74 4.25
C ALA A 178 6.65 11.12 4.76
N MET A 179 6.49 12.32 5.34
CA MET A 179 5.18 12.84 5.75
C MET A 179 4.23 13.05 4.57
N VAL A 180 4.72 13.55 3.43
CA VAL A 180 3.94 13.62 2.17
C VAL A 180 3.40 12.25 1.80
N SER A 181 4.23 11.20 1.88
CA SER A 181 3.79 9.83 1.60
C SER A 181 2.61 9.43 2.50
N THR A 182 2.71 9.70 3.81
CA THR A 182 1.59 9.46 4.74
C THR A 182 0.36 10.31 4.42
N LEU A 183 0.49 11.58 4.04
CA LEU A 183 -0.65 12.43 3.66
C LEU A 183 -1.35 11.92 2.39
N PHE A 184 -0.60 11.43 1.41
CA PHE A 184 -1.19 10.79 0.24
C PHE A 184 -1.96 9.52 0.60
N LEU A 185 -1.44 8.70 1.52
CA LEU A 185 -2.15 7.54 2.05
C LEU A 185 -3.35 7.94 2.92
N CYS A 186 -3.28 9.03 3.68
CA CYS A 186 -4.42 9.58 4.41
C CYS A 186 -5.59 9.87 3.48
N GLY A 187 -5.32 10.43 2.29
CA GLY A 187 -6.37 10.69 1.32
C GLY A 187 -6.84 9.45 0.57
N SER A 188 -5.90 8.61 0.09
CA SER A 188 -6.24 7.48 -0.78
C SER A 188 -6.81 6.27 -0.03
N TYR A 189 -6.34 5.98 1.19
CA TYR A 189 -6.77 4.79 1.92
C TYR A 189 -8.27 4.77 2.26
N PRO A 190 -8.91 5.85 2.74
CA PRO A 190 -10.36 5.86 2.96
C PRO A 190 -11.17 5.65 1.67
N LEU A 191 -10.66 6.07 0.51
CA LEU A 191 -11.30 5.80 -0.79
C LEU A 191 -11.29 4.31 -1.12
N THR A 192 -10.26 3.56 -0.70
CA THR A 192 -10.23 2.11 -0.93
C THR A 192 -11.30 1.36 -0.14
N GLN A 193 -11.90 2.00 0.86
CA GLN A 193 -12.94 1.42 1.72
C GLN A 193 -14.36 1.84 1.32
N VAL A 194 -14.51 2.82 0.42
CA VAL A 194 -15.80 3.49 0.18
C VAL A 194 -16.88 2.52 -0.34
N TYR A 195 -16.47 1.50 -1.08
CA TYR A 195 -17.36 0.49 -1.63
C TYR A 195 -17.68 -0.66 -0.65
N GLN A 196 -16.97 -0.73 0.49
CA GLN A 196 -17.08 -1.82 1.47
C GLN A 196 -17.94 -1.45 2.69
N HIS A 197 -18.58 -0.27 2.71
CA HIS A 197 -19.33 0.23 3.87
C HIS A 197 -20.32 -0.79 4.45
N GLN A 198 -21.09 -1.48 3.61
CA GLN A 198 -22.07 -2.47 4.07
C GLN A 198 -21.41 -3.72 4.69
N GLU A 199 -20.29 -4.18 4.14
CA GLU A 199 -19.59 -5.37 4.63
C GLU A 199 -18.84 -5.07 5.92
N ASP A 200 -18.15 -3.92 5.98
CA ASP A 200 -17.48 -3.42 7.18
C ASP A 200 -18.47 -3.26 8.35
N ALA A 201 -19.62 -2.65 8.09
CA ALA A 201 -20.67 -2.47 9.10
C ALA A 201 -21.20 -3.82 9.62
N ARG A 202 -21.42 -4.81 8.74
CA ARG A 202 -21.88 -6.16 9.12
C ARG A 202 -20.88 -6.89 10.02
N ARG A 203 -19.58 -6.66 9.83
CA ARG A 203 -18.51 -7.21 10.69
C ARG A 203 -18.31 -6.45 12.01
N GLY A 204 -18.99 -5.32 12.19
CA GLY A 204 -18.78 -4.43 13.34
C GLY A 204 -17.49 -3.61 13.26
N ASP A 205 -16.83 -3.56 12.10
CA ASP A 205 -15.68 -2.69 11.86
C ASP A 205 -16.20 -1.26 11.64
N ARG A 206 -15.56 -0.26 12.27
CA ARG A 206 -15.91 1.16 12.12
C ARG A 206 -14.78 1.87 11.40
N THR A 207 -14.71 1.76 10.08
CA THR A 207 -13.67 2.44 9.29
C THR A 207 -13.87 3.96 9.29
N LEU A 208 -12.82 4.72 9.00
CA LEU A 208 -12.93 6.18 8.86
C LEU A 208 -13.91 6.55 7.73
N SER A 209 -13.83 5.83 6.60
CA SER A 209 -14.73 6.01 5.45
C SER A 209 -16.20 5.83 5.85
N LEU A 210 -16.52 4.79 6.64
CA LEU A 210 -17.86 4.56 7.17
C LEU A 210 -18.34 5.73 8.06
N ARG A 211 -17.44 6.27 8.91
CA ARG A 211 -17.76 7.35 9.85
C ARG A 211 -17.97 8.70 9.16
N LEU A 212 -17.21 8.99 8.12
CA LEU A 212 -17.36 10.19 7.29
C LEU A 212 -18.56 10.07 6.33
N GLY A 213 -19.01 8.85 6.05
CA GLY A 213 -19.93 8.54 4.97
C GLY A 213 -19.25 8.69 3.60
N ILE A 214 -19.96 8.28 2.55
CA ILE A 214 -19.42 8.24 1.18
C ILE A 214 -18.92 9.63 0.75
N ARG A 215 -19.77 10.66 0.77
CA ARG A 215 -19.40 12.02 0.31
C ARG A 215 -18.33 12.66 1.19
N GLY A 216 -18.42 12.50 2.51
CA GLY A 216 -17.42 13.00 3.44
C GLY A 216 -16.04 12.39 3.21
N THR A 217 -15.98 11.12 2.80
CA THR A 217 -14.74 10.44 2.40
C THR A 217 -14.07 11.11 1.21
N PHE A 218 -14.83 11.52 0.19
CA PHE A 218 -14.27 12.25 -0.96
C PHE A 218 -13.77 13.65 -0.57
N VAL A 219 -14.50 14.39 0.26
CA VAL A 219 -14.04 15.70 0.75
C VAL A 219 -12.74 15.56 1.54
N PHE A 220 -12.70 14.61 2.49
CA PHE A 220 -11.51 14.32 3.28
C PHE A 220 -10.33 13.93 2.40
N ALA A 221 -10.55 13.05 1.42
CA ALA A 221 -9.53 12.62 0.48
C ALA A 221 -8.97 13.79 -0.34
N GLY A 222 -9.85 14.65 -0.89
CA GLY A 222 -9.45 15.82 -1.65
C GLY A 222 -8.59 16.80 -0.83
N VAL A 223 -8.98 17.06 0.42
CA VAL A 223 -8.20 17.92 1.32
C VAL A 223 -6.84 17.29 1.65
N ALA A 224 -6.81 16.02 2.07
CA ALA A 224 -5.56 15.35 2.44
C ALA A 224 -4.58 15.24 1.27
N LEU A 225 -5.07 14.87 0.08
CA LEU A 225 -4.27 14.81 -1.15
C LEU A 225 -3.77 16.20 -1.55
N GLY A 226 -4.62 17.24 -1.46
CA GLY A 226 -4.24 18.62 -1.76
C GLY A 226 -3.15 19.15 -0.83
N VAL A 227 -3.28 18.90 0.48
CA VAL A 227 -2.26 19.26 1.48
C VAL A 227 -0.95 18.49 1.22
N GLY A 228 -1.02 17.19 0.93
CA GLY A 228 0.15 16.39 0.57
C GLY A 228 0.86 16.93 -0.69
N ALA A 229 0.10 17.31 -1.72
CA ALA A 229 0.65 17.86 -2.96
C ALA A 229 1.27 19.24 -2.74
N ALA A 230 0.61 20.12 -1.98
CA ALA A 230 1.15 21.43 -1.63
C ALA A 230 2.46 21.31 -0.83
N LEU A 231 2.52 20.39 0.14
CA LEU A 231 3.74 20.12 0.90
C LEU A 231 4.84 19.56 0.01
N LEU A 232 4.54 18.62 -0.88
CA LEU A 232 5.52 18.08 -1.84
C LEU A 232 6.13 19.18 -2.70
N VAL A 233 5.30 20.07 -3.24
CA VAL A 233 5.76 21.22 -4.04
C VAL A 233 6.65 22.15 -3.19
N ALA A 234 6.24 22.43 -1.95
CA ALA A 234 7.02 23.26 -1.04
C ALA A 234 8.40 22.65 -0.71
N VAL A 235 8.47 21.33 -0.48
CA VAL A 235 9.74 20.64 -0.20
C VAL A 235 10.64 20.62 -1.43
N TYR A 236 10.11 20.33 -2.62
CA TYR A 236 10.91 20.38 -3.85
C TYR A 236 11.37 21.80 -4.18
N ALA A 237 10.58 22.82 -3.88
CA ALA A 237 11.01 24.21 -3.97
C ALA A 237 12.19 24.50 -3.03
N GLN A 238 12.13 24.06 -1.77
CA GLN A 238 13.23 24.18 -0.80
C GLN A 238 14.50 23.45 -1.25
N ARG A 239 14.35 22.31 -1.94
CA ARG A 239 15.47 21.55 -2.52
C ARG A 239 16.04 22.15 -3.81
N ASN A 240 15.43 23.22 -4.35
CA ASN A 240 15.69 23.74 -5.70
C ASN A 240 15.43 22.71 -6.82
N GLU A 241 14.49 21.79 -6.59
CA GLU A 241 14.11 20.70 -7.48
C GLU A 241 12.76 21.01 -8.19
N TRP A 242 12.54 22.26 -8.62
CA TRP A 242 11.31 22.69 -9.31
C TRP A 242 10.87 21.80 -10.50
N PRO A 243 11.79 21.28 -11.33
CA PRO A 243 11.42 20.33 -12.37
C PRO A 243 10.71 19.07 -11.83
N HIS A 244 11.07 18.61 -10.63
CA HIS A 244 10.40 17.46 -10.00
C HIS A 244 8.98 17.83 -9.57
N ALA A 245 8.78 19.02 -8.98
CA ALA A 245 7.46 19.51 -8.65
C ALA A 245 6.54 19.60 -9.88
N LEU A 246 7.04 20.17 -10.99
CA LEU A 246 6.28 20.29 -12.24
C LEU A 246 5.99 18.91 -12.87
N LEU A 247 6.97 18.00 -12.85
CA LEU A 247 6.77 16.64 -13.33
C LEU A 247 5.70 15.91 -12.51
N PHE A 248 5.72 16.03 -11.18
CA PHE A 248 4.69 15.46 -10.31
C PHE A 248 3.30 16.00 -10.67
N LEU A 249 3.15 17.32 -10.74
CA LEU A 249 1.86 17.97 -11.01
C LEU A 249 1.31 17.57 -12.39
N THR A 250 2.15 17.56 -13.41
CA THR A 250 1.72 17.20 -14.77
C THR A 250 1.41 15.71 -14.90
N ALA A 251 2.25 14.83 -14.35
CA ALA A 251 2.03 13.38 -14.39
C ALA A 251 0.79 12.95 -13.58
N THR A 252 0.35 13.73 -12.60
CA THR A 252 -0.83 13.45 -11.78
C THR A 252 -2.13 14.10 -12.29
N LEU A 253 -2.10 14.88 -13.38
CA LEU A 253 -3.33 15.42 -14.00
C LEU A 253 -4.39 14.35 -14.31
N PRO A 254 -4.05 13.16 -14.86
CA PRO A 254 -5.04 12.09 -15.08
C PRO A 254 -5.67 11.60 -13.77
N VAL A 255 -4.90 11.56 -12.69
CA VAL A 255 -5.36 11.16 -11.34
C VAL A 255 -6.37 12.17 -10.81
N VAL A 256 -6.05 13.47 -10.89
CA VAL A 256 -6.93 14.56 -10.46
C VAL A 256 -8.22 14.58 -11.28
N GLY A 257 -8.13 14.44 -12.60
CA GLY A 257 -9.30 14.40 -13.48
C GLY A 257 -10.20 13.19 -13.20
N LEU A 258 -9.60 12.01 -12.98
CA LEU A 258 -10.34 10.80 -12.62
C LEU A 258 -11.02 10.93 -11.25
N PHE A 259 -10.30 11.43 -10.25
CA PHE A 259 -10.84 11.68 -8.91
C PHE A 259 -11.99 12.68 -8.96
N GLY A 260 -11.82 13.82 -9.65
CA GLY A 260 -12.86 14.86 -9.77
C GLY A 260 -14.12 14.34 -10.45
N ARG A 261 -13.97 13.57 -11.55
CA ARG A 261 -15.10 12.91 -12.21
C ARG A 261 -15.79 11.91 -11.29
N TRP A 262 -15.02 11.08 -10.56
CA TRP A 262 -15.58 10.10 -9.65
C TRP A 262 -16.32 10.76 -8.48
N ALA A 263 -15.75 11.81 -7.89
CA ALA A 263 -16.37 12.62 -6.86
C ALA A 263 -17.69 13.24 -7.36
N TRP A 264 -17.71 13.78 -8.58
CA TRP A 264 -18.93 14.31 -9.20
C TRP A 264 -20.01 13.23 -9.37
N LEU A 265 -19.64 12.05 -9.89
CA LEU A 265 -20.56 10.91 -10.03
C LEU A 265 -21.15 10.51 -8.68
N VAL A 266 -20.30 10.33 -7.66
CA VAL A 266 -20.72 9.96 -6.30
C VAL A 266 -21.59 11.03 -5.64
N TRP A 267 -21.37 12.29 -5.97
CA TRP A 267 -22.20 13.38 -5.45
C TRP A 267 -23.65 13.26 -5.94
N HIS A 268 -23.84 12.84 -7.19
CA HIS A 268 -25.16 12.69 -7.81
C HIS A 268 -25.78 11.31 -7.52
N ASP A 269 -24.97 10.25 -7.51
CA ASP A 269 -25.38 8.88 -7.22
C ASP A 269 -24.33 8.15 -6.39
N ALA A 270 -24.67 7.86 -5.13
CA ALA A 270 -23.80 7.17 -4.19
C ALA A 270 -23.43 5.74 -4.65
N SER A 271 -24.20 5.12 -5.56
CA SER A 271 -23.89 3.79 -6.11
C SER A 271 -22.61 3.77 -6.96
N ALA A 272 -22.14 4.93 -7.42
CA ALA A 272 -20.86 5.09 -8.11
C ALA A 272 -19.65 4.85 -7.18
N ALA A 273 -19.86 4.84 -5.85
CA ALA A 273 -18.84 4.45 -4.87
C ALA A 273 -18.68 2.92 -4.84
N ASN A 274 -18.25 2.35 -5.96
CA ASN A 274 -18.18 0.91 -6.18
C ASN A 274 -16.76 0.40 -6.45
N PHE A 275 -16.64 -0.92 -6.51
CA PHE A 275 -15.37 -1.62 -6.73
C PHE A 275 -14.63 -1.15 -7.99
N ASP A 276 -15.33 -1.00 -9.12
CA ASP A 276 -14.70 -0.66 -10.41
C ASP A 276 -14.04 0.71 -10.39
N HIS A 277 -14.75 1.72 -9.89
CA HIS A 277 -14.19 3.06 -9.81
C HIS A 277 -13.01 3.10 -8.83
N THR A 278 -13.11 2.39 -7.72
CA THR A 278 -12.03 2.28 -6.73
C THR A 278 -10.79 1.61 -7.34
N MET A 279 -10.94 0.49 -8.06
CA MET A 279 -9.82 -0.19 -8.70
C MET A 279 -9.21 0.64 -9.83
N ARG A 280 -10.04 1.30 -10.64
CA ARG A 280 -9.56 2.22 -11.68
C ARG A 280 -8.76 3.38 -11.08
N MET A 281 -9.23 3.94 -9.96
CA MET A 281 -8.51 4.99 -9.23
C MET A 281 -7.14 4.48 -8.77
N ASN A 282 -7.07 3.30 -8.16
CA ASN A 282 -5.81 2.70 -7.71
C ASN A 282 -4.85 2.43 -8.89
N GLN A 283 -5.34 1.89 -10.00
CA GLN A 283 -4.55 1.60 -11.19
C GLN A 283 -3.92 2.86 -11.78
N VAL A 284 -4.73 3.87 -12.06
CA VAL A 284 -4.27 5.12 -12.69
C VAL A 284 -3.34 5.87 -11.75
N SER A 285 -3.69 5.97 -10.46
CA SER A 285 -2.82 6.60 -9.44
C SER A 285 -1.47 5.90 -9.36
N SER A 286 -1.47 4.57 -9.28
CA SER A 286 -0.25 3.80 -9.16
C SER A 286 0.66 3.97 -10.37
N LEU A 287 0.10 3.92 -11.58
CA LEU A 287 0.85 4.10 -12.81
C LEU A 287 1.44 5.50 -12.92
N CYS A 288 0.62 6.54 -12.75
CA CYS A 288 1.03 7.94 -12.85
C CYS A 288 2.10 8.29 -11.81
N LEU A 289 1.90 7.92 -10.54
CA LEU A 289 2.85 8.22 -9.46
C LEU A 289 4.15 7.44 -9.63
N SER A 290 4.06 6.14 -9.95
CA SER A 290 5.27 5.33 -10.18
C SER A 290 6.06 5.87 -11.37
N ALA A 291 5.41 6.21 -12.48
CA ALA A 291 6.07 6.80 -13.64
C ALA A 291 6.74 8.14 -13.28
N ALA A 292 6.05 9.02 -12.55
CA ALA A 292 6.61 10.30 -12.12
C ALA A 292 7.88 10.09 -11.28
N PHE A 293 7.81 9.25 -10.25
CA PHE A 293 8.94 9.02 -9.36
C PHE A 293 10.09 8.26 -10.03
N VAL A 294 9.81 7.33 -10.95
CA VAL A 294 10.85 6.67 -11.76
C VAL A 294 11.54 7.69 -12.67
N VAL A 295 10.80 8.56 -13.35
CA VAL A 295 11.40 9.60 -14.21
C VAL A 295 12.23 10.57 -13.38
N MET A 296 11.76 11.01 -12.20
CA MET A 296 12.54 11.82 -11.26
C MET A 296 13.84 11.13 -10.85
N LEU A 297 13.74 9.85 -10.49
CA LEU A 297 14.90 9.05 -10.10
C LEU A 297 15.92 8.98 -11.25
N LEU A 298 15.48 8.71 -12.48
CA LEU A 298 16.36 8.58 -13.64
C LEU A 298 16.95 9.92 -14.09
N TRP A 299 16.19 11.02 -14.01
CA TRP A 299 16.67 12.36 -14.33
C TRP A 299 17.93 12.70 -13.55
N ARG A 300 17.99 12.34 -12.27
CA ARG A 300 19.15 12.63 -11.40
C ARG A 300 20.48 12.06 -11.93
N TRP A 301 20.42 11.00 -12.74
CA TRP A 301 21.60 10.29 -13.26
C TRP A 301 21.98 10.71 -14.67
N TRP A 302 21.33 11.74 -15.21
CA TRP A 302 21.55 12.34 -16.53
C TRP A 302 21.83 13.84 -16.35
#